data_AF-A0A9N8EU82-F1
#
_entry.id   AF-A0A9N8EU82-F1
#
_cell.length_a   1.000
_cell.length_b   1.000
_cell.length_c   1.000
_cell.angle_alpha   90.00
_cell.angle_beta   90.00
_cell.angle_gamma   90.00
#
_symmetry.space_group_name_H-M   'P 1'
#
loop_
_entity.id
_entity.type
_entity.pdbx_description
1 polymer ?
#
loop_
_entity_poly.entity_id
_entity_poly.type
_entity_poly.pdbx_seq_one_letter_code
_entity_poly.pdbx_strand_id
1 'polypeptide(L)'
;MFQTLPVFSSDEFKQYKEAMSKALATSSSPLDASLEKVLPGVHSRLVASHNATMLLGQTLGAKVDQLSQIVVDGLAHLQHTTQATREETEKAVGFALVQTGRQLLGEEETAGGQFEETSPTAASVDDTDLDLEDVIEEVLATGQGNVAVEATPPRPPMPFGGTVPRVVGTHNSTPEDHRDYALTLKHSCLQDVHDEWFGSGKFADDAFGGIDGRNRLHGAKWRKHLDNGLFSYNKRLVEGVMYQSKLRKCQPDEVIREWEVLFEKQSFSVGNMVKYLQSQSLLKVGKPRGASLAKLKAKEKAQQQQANTSQ
;
A
#
# COMPACT_ATOMS: atom_id res chain seq x y z
N MET A 1 23.37 35.07 -19.77
CA MET A 1 24.39 36.14 -19.65
C MET A 1 25.50 36.00 -20.72
N PHE A 2 25.14 35.66 -21.98
CA PHE A 2 26.09 35.49 -23.10
C PHE A 2 25.63 36.19 -24.40
N GLN A 3 24.64 37.08 -24.33
CA GLN A 3 23.95 37.59 -25.54
C GLN A 3 24.70 38.68 -26.30
N THR A 4 25.88 39.12 -25.85
CA THR A 4 26.57 40.29 -26.43
C THR A 4 28.08 40.11 -26.56
N LEU A 5 28.56 38.90 -26.87
CA LEU A 5 29.94 38.77 -27.32
C LEU A 5 30.05 39.24 -28.77
N PRO A 6 30.94 40.20 -29.11
CA PRO A 6 31.07 40.77 -30.46
C PRO A 6 31.31 39.71 -31.54
N VAL A 7 31.91 38.57 -31.16
CA VAL A 7 32.16 37.43 -32.03
C VAL A 7 30.88 36.87 -32.66
N PHE A 8 29.74 36.96 -31.98
CA PHE A 8 28.47 36.44 -32.51
C PHE A 8 27.83 37.35 -33.56
N SER A 9 28.32 38.59 -33.67
CA SER A 9 27.90 39.55 -34.70
C SER A 9 28.84 39.55 -35.91
N SER A 10 29.98 38.86 -35.86
CA SER A 10 30.93 38.81 -36.96
C SER A 10 30.35 38.05 -38.16
N ASP A 11 30.75 38.44 -39.36
CA ASP A 11 30.27 37.79 -40.59
C ASP A 11 30.80 36.36 -40.73
N GLU A 12 31.98 36.08 -40.18
CA GLU A 12 32.56 34.73 -40.09
C GLU A 12 31.67 33.79 -39.27
N PHE A 13 31.15 34.27 -38.13
CA PHE A 13 30.27 33.46 -37.29
C PHE A 13 28.90 33.22 -37.94
N LYS A 14 28.38 34.21 -38.68
CA LYS A 14 27.14 34.05 -39.46
C LYS A 14 27.32 32.99 -40.56
N GLN A 15 28.42 33.05 -41.32
CA GLN A 15 28.73 32.07 -42.35
C GLN A 15 28.90 30.67 -41.75
N TYR A 16 29.60 30.54 -40.63
CA TYR A 16 29.72 29.27 -39.91
C TYR A 16 28.37 28.72 -39.47
N LYS A 17 27.49 29.55 -38.92
CA LYS A 17 26.15 29.16 -38.48
C LYS A 17 25.28 28.69 -39.65
N GLU A 18 25.32 29.38 -40.79
CA GLU A 18 24.61 28.96 -41.99
C GLU A 18 25.15 27.63 -42.55
N ALA A 19 26.47 27.47 -42.62
CA ALA A 19 27.11 26.23 -43.06
C ALA A 19 26.72 25.05 -42.16
N MET A 20 26.73 25.25 -40.84
CA MET A 20 26.36 24.23 -39.87
C MET A 20 24.86 23.88 -39.93
N SER A 21 23.99 24.89 -40.07
CA SER A 21 22.55 24.67 -40.24
C SER A 21 22.23 23.90 -41.52
N LYS A 22 22.95 24.20 -42.62
CA LYS A 22 22.79 23.49 -43.89
C LYS A 22 23.27 22.03 -43.79
N ALA A 23 24.40 21.80 -43.12
CA ALA A 23 24.91 20.44 -42.87
C ALA A 23 23.91 19.61 -42.05
N LEU A 24 23.33 20.19 -40.99
CA LEU A 24 22.33 19.53 -40.15
C LEU A 24 21.02 19.23 -40.89
N ALA A 25 20.60 20.10 -41.82
CA ALA A 25 19.42 19.86 -42.65
C ALA A 25 19.62 18.75 -43.69
N THR A 26 20.87 18.46 -44.08
CA THR A 26 21.18 17.42 -45.09
C THR A 26 21.56 16.08 -44.45
N SER A 27 21.99 16.07 -43.19
CA SER A 27 22.19 14.83 -42.44
C SER A 27 20.84 14.24 -42.05
N SER A 28 20.58 12.97 -42.39
CA SER A 28 19.50 12.20 -41.77
C SER A 28 19.63 12.34 -40.27
N SER A 29 18.60 12.91 -39.62
CA SER A 29 18.65 13.35 -38.24
C SER A 29 19.45 12.38 -37.36
N PRO A 30 20.47 12.83 -36.61
CA PRO A 30 21.20 11.95 -35.70
C PRO A 30 20.31 11.37 -34.58
N LEU A 31 19.08 11.88 -34.41
CA LEU A 31 18.04 11.30 -33.55
C LEU A 31 17.33 10.10 -34.20
N ASP A 32 17.42 9.95 -35.53
CA ASP A 32 16.87 8.84 -36.32
C ASP A 32 17.93 7.78 -36.62
N ALA A 33 19.15 7.96 -36.11
CA ALA A 33 20.11 6.87 -36.01
C ALA A 33 19.48 5.79 -35.14
N SER A 34 18.94 4.75 -35.79
CA SER A 34 18.35 3.57 -35.14
C SER A 34 19.14 3.23 -33.89
N LEU A 35 18.48 3.26 -32.73
CA LEU A 35 19.10 2.99 -31.42
C LEU A 35 19.95 1.70 -31.44
N GLU A 36 19.63 0.74 -32.31
CA GLU A 36 20.41 -0.47 -32.52
C GLU A 36 21.79 -0.24 -33.17
N LYS A 37 21.97 0.78 -34.00
CA LYS A 37 23.28 1.14 -34.57
C LYS A 37 24.22 1.76 -33.54
N VAL A 38 23.68 2.52 -32.58
CA VAL A 38 24.46 3.19 -31.54
C VAL A 38 24.61 2.30 -30.31
N LEU A 39 23.58 1.52 -29.99
CA LEU A 39 23.48 0.64 -28.83
C LEU A 39 22.83 -0.70 -29.22
N PRO A 40 23.62 -1.63 -29.78
CA PRO A 40 23.12 -2.94 -30.19
C PRO A 40 22.44 -3.68 -29.02
N GLY A 41 21.25 -4.21 -29.28
CA GLY A 41 20.45 -4.99 -28.34
C GLY A 41 19.74 -4.18 -27.25
N VAL A 42 19.76 -2.85 -27.29
CA VAL A 42 18.93 -2.03 -26.38
C VAL A 42 17.46 -2.11 -26.76
N HIS A 43 17.12 -2.11 -28.05
CA HIS A 43 15.74 -2.24 -28.48
C HIS A 43 15.18 -3.61 -28.09
N SER A 44 15.95 -4.68 -28.32
CA SER A 44 15.57 -6.04 -27.90
C SER A 44 15.33 -6.14 -26.38
N ARG A 45 16.21 -5.57 -25.56
CA ARG A 45 16.04 -5.56 -24.09
C ARG A 45 14.84 -4.72 -23.65
N LEU A 46 14.62 -3.57 -24.29
CA LEU A 46 13.47 -2.72 -23.98
C LEU A 46 12.15 -3.41 -24.32
N VAL A 47 12.07 -4.07 -25.48
CA VAL A 47 10.90 -4.85 -25.88
C VAL A 47 10.68 -6.03 -24.94
N ALA A 48 11.74 -6.77 -24.56
CA ALA A 48 11.64 -7.85 -23.59
C ALA A 48 11.16 -7.34 -22.22
N SER A 49 11.69 -6.21 -21.75
CA SER A 49 11.27 -5.58 -20.50
C SER A 49 9.82 -5.11 -20.57
N HIS A 50 9.39 -4.52 -21.68
CA HIS A 50 8.02 -4.07 -21.87
C HIS A 50 7.04 -5.25 -21.84
N ASN A 51 7.37 -6.33 -22.53
CA ASN A 51 6.57 -7.56 -22.53
C ASN A 51 6.48 -8.19 -21.13
N ALA A 52 7.59 -8.22 -20.38
CA ALA A 52 7.60 -8.73 -19.01
C ALA A 52 6.70 -7.90 -18.07
N THR A 53 6.74 -6.57 -18.18
CA THR A 53 5.88 -5.67 -17.40
C THR A 53 4.40 -5.87 -17.73
N MET A 54 4.07 -6.04 -19.01
CA MET A 54 2.70 -6.33 -19.46
C MET A 54 2.17 -7.66 -18.90
N LEU A 55 2.99 -8.71 -18.95
CA LEU A 55 2.63 -10.04 -18.43
C LEU A 55 2.44 -10.03 -16.91
N LEU A 56 3.29 -9.28 -16.20
CA LEU A 56 3.16 -9.11 -14.75
C LEU A 56 1.88 -8.34 -14.39
N GLY A 57 1.55 -7.30 -15.17
CA GLY A 57 0.29 -6.57 -15.03
C GLY A 57 -0.95 -7.46 -15.21
N GLN A 58 -0.96 -8.30 -16.24
CA GLN A 58 -2.04 -9.26 -16.48
C GLN A 58 -2.17 -10.30 -15.37
N THR A 59 -1.03 -10.85 -14.93
CA THR A 59 -1.00 -11.86 -13.86
C THR A 59 -1.50 -11.29 -12.53
N LEU A 60 -1.06 -10.07 -12.19
CA LEU A 60 -1.50 -9.39 -10.98
C LEU A 60 -2.99 -9.08 -11.02
N GLY A 61 -3.50 -8.63 -12.18
CA GLY A 61 -4.94 -8.43 -12.40
C GLY A 61 -5.74 -9.69 -12.11
N ALA A 62 -5.36 -10.82 -12.73
CA ALA A 62 -6.03 -12.10 -12.53
C ALA A 62 -6.02 -12.57 -11.07
N LYS A 63 -4.90 -12.37 -10.35
CA LYS A 63 -4.81 -12.74 -8.91
C LYS A 63 -5.66 -11.84 -8.02
N VAL A 64 -5.78 -10.54 -8.33
CA VAL A 64 -6.65 -9.62 -7.61
C VAL A 64 -8.12 -9.98 -7.84
N ASP A 65 -8.50 -10.32 -9.06
CA ASP A 65 -9.86 -10.77 -9.38
C ASP A 65 -10.19 -12.09 -8.65
N GLN A 66 -9.25 -13.04 -8.63
CA GLN A 66 -9.40 -14.29 -7.88
C GLN A 66 -9.59 -14.04 -6.38
N LEU A 67 -8.80 -13.15 -5.77
CA LEU A 67 -8.94 -12.79 -4.37
C LEU A 67 -10.27 -12.10 -4.09
N SER A 68 -10.71 -11.21 -4.99
CA SER A 68 -12.01 -10.55 -4.89
C SER A 68 -13.14 -11.57 -4.88
N GLN A 69 -13.07 -12.58 -5.74
CA GLN A 69 -14.09 -13.63 -5.81
C GLN A 69 -14.11 -14.47 -4.52
N ILE A 70 -12.95 -14.89 -4.02
CA ILE A 70 -12.85 -15.64 -2.75
C ILE A 70 -13.47 -14.87 -1.59
N VAL A 71 -13.22 -13.56 -1.50
CA VAL A 71 -13.79 -12.72 -0.43
C VAL A 71 -15.32 -12.61 -0.55
N VAL A 72 -15.84 -12.46 -1.77
CA VAL A 72 -17.29 -12.41 -2.02
C VAL A 72 -17.95 -13.74 -1.64
N ASP A 73 -17.36 -14.86 -2.06
CA ASP A 73 -17.89 -16.19 -1.79
C ASP A 73 -17.82 -16.53 -0.29
N GLY A 74 -16.71 -16.18 0.38
CA GLY A 74 -16.57 -16.35 1.83
C GLY A 74 -17.60 -15.54 2.63
N LEU A 75 -17.89 -14.31 2.22
CA LEU A 75 -18.94 -13.50 2.86
C LEU A 75 -20.34 -14.08 2.63
N ALA A 76 -20.64 -14.57 1.42
CA ALA A 76 -21.91 -15.22 1.12
C ALA A 76 -22.09 -16.50 1.96
N HIS A 77 -21.03 -17.28 2.13
CA HIS A 77 -21.03 -18.48 2.96
C HIS A 77 -21.30 -18.14 4.44
N LEU A 78 -20.59 -17.16 5.01
CA LEU A 78 -20.81 -16.70 6.38
C LEU A 78 -22.24 -16.20 6.60
N GLN A 79 -22.81 -15.49 5.63
CA GLN A 79 -24.20 -15.04 5.72
C GLN A 79 -25.19 -16.22 5.75
N HIS A 80 -24.97 -17.26 4.96
CA HIS A 80 -25.83 -18.44 4.96
C HIS A 80 -25.70 -19.21 6.29
N THR A 81 -24.48 -19.42 6.78
CA THR A 81 -24.22 -20.12 8.04
C THR A 81 -24.85 -19.38 9.22
N THR A 82 -24.65 -18.06 9.31
CA THR A 82 -25.26 -17.25 10.39
C THR A 82 -26.79 -17.25 10.36
N GLN A 83 -27.39 -17.33 9.18
CA GLN A 83 -28.84 -17.43 9.07
C GLN A 83 -29.36 -18.81 9.49
N ALA A 84 -28.67 -19.89 9.11
CA ALA A 84 -29.00 -21.24 9.55
C ALA A 84 -28.89 -21.39 11.07
N THR A 85 -27.81 -20.90 11.69
CA THR A 85 -27.65 -20.92 13.15
C THR A 85 -28.72 -20.11 13.84
N ARG A 86 -29.13 -18.98 13.24
CA ARG A 86 -30.20 -18.14 13.79
C ARG A 86 -31.53 -18.88 13.80
N GLU A 87 -31.92 -19.52 12.70
CA GLU A 87 -33.15 -20.30 12.62
C GLU A 87 -33.16 -21.45 13.64
N GLU A 88 -32.01 -22.08 13.87
CA GLU A 88 -31.87 -23.14 14.89
C GLU A 88 -32.02 -22.59 16.31
N THR A 89 -31.38 -21.44 16.62
CA THR A 89 -31.56 -20.78 17.93
C THR A 89 -32.99 -20.31 18.15
N GLU A 90 -33.66 -19.79 17.12
CA GLU A 90 -35.06 -19.34 17.22
C GLU A 90 -36.00 -20.54 17.48
N LYS A 91 -35.75 -21.70 16.85
CA LYS A 91 -36.48 -22.95 17.15
C LYS A 91 -36.23 -23.44 18.57
N ALA A 92 -34.98 -23.43 19.03
CA ALA A 92 -34.63 -23.85 20.38
C ALA A 92 -35.29 -22.96 21.46
N VAL A 93 -35.26 -21.64 21.26
CA VAL A 93 -35.95 -20.67 22.13
C VAL A 93 -37.47 -20.88 22.10
N GLY A 94 -38.05 -21.07 20.92
CA GLY A 94 -39.49 -21.37 20.78
C GLY A 94 -39.91 -22.63 21.54
N PHE A 95 -39.11 -23.69 21.45
CA PHE A 95 -39.35 -24.94 22.17
C PHE A 95 -39.29 -24.75 23.69
N ALA A 96 -38.25 -24.07 24.19
CA ALA A 96 -38.10 -23.78 25.62
C ALA A 96 -39.27 -22.94 26.17
N LEU A 97 -39.78 -21.98 25.39
CA LEU A 97 -40.89 -21.14 25.78
C LEU A 97 -42.20 -21.93 25.87
N VAL A 98 -42.46 -22.83 24.91
CA VAL A 98 -43.62 -23.74 24.93
C VAL A 98 -43.55 -24.69 26.13
N GLN A 99 -42.37 -25.25 26.41
CA GLN A 99 -42.15 -26.13 27.56
C GLN A 99 -42.41 -25.40 28.88
N THR A 100 -41.91 -24.18 29.02
CA THR A 100 -42.16 -23.34 30.22
C THR A 100 -43.65 -23.01 30.35
N GLY A 101 -44.33 -22.70 29.24
CA GLY A 101 -45.77 -22.46 29.23
C GLY A 101 -46.59 -23.65 29.71
N ARG A 102 -46.24 -24.88 29.27
CA ARG A 102 -46.88 -26.13 29.73
C ARG A 102 -46.71 -26.34 31.23
N GLN A 103 -45.50 -26.12 31.76
CA GLN A 103 -45.24 -26.25 33.20
C GLN A 103 -46.08 -25.27 34.04
N LEU A 104 -46.25 -24.03 33.57
CA LEU A 104 -47.03 -23.01 34.27
C LEU A 104 -48.54 -23.25 34.24
N LEU A 105 -49.06 -23.89 33.19
CA LEU A 105 -50.49 -24.20 33.05
C LEU A 105 -50.94 -25.41 33.89
N GLY A 106 -50.01 -26.06 34.61
CA GLY A 106 -50.34 -27.21 35.44
C GLY A 106 -50.75 -28.44 34.62
N GLU A 107 -50.40 -28.49 33.33
CA GLU A 107 -50.43 -29.71 32.52
C GLU A 107 -49.26 -30.62 32.95
N GLU A 108 -49.28 -31.08 34.21
CA GLU A 108 -48.47 -32.24 34.60
C GLU A 108 -49.11 -33.47 33.93
N GLU A 109 -48.44 -33.98 32.89
CA GLU A 109 -48.81 -35.21 32.20
C GLU A 109 -48.89 -36.38 33.19
N THR A 110 -50.10 -36.64 33.71
CA THR A 110 -50.47 -37.97 34.17
C THR A 110 -50.77 -38.85 32.95
N ALA A 111 -49.76 -39.31 32.23
CA ALA A 111 -49.90 -40.44 31.32
C ALA A 111 -48.54 -41.07 30.99
N GLY A 112 -48.28 -42.26 31.56
CA GLY A 112 -47.14 -43.11 31.26
C GLY A 112 -47.12 -43.63 29.82
N GLY A 113 -46.77 -42.76 28.89
CA GLY A 113 -46.28 -43.13 27.56
C GLY A 113 -44.76 -43.21 27.60
N GLN A 114 -44.21 -44.41 27.46
CA GLN A 114 -42.80 -44.63 27.14
C GLN A 114 -42.51 -43.98 25.77
N PHE A 115 -42.22 -42.69 25.76
CA PHE A 115 -41.62 -42.04 24.61
C PHE A 115 -40.12 -42.11 24.83
N GLU A 116 -39.41 -42.79 23.93
CA GLU A 116 -37.96 -42.88 23.94
C GLU A 116 -37.37 -41.48 24.05
N GLU A 117 -36.76 -41.26 25.20
CA GLU A 117 -35.97 -40.12 25.57
C GLU A 117 -34.76 -40.05 24.65
N THR A 118 -34.92 -39.44 23.47
CA THR A 118 -33.78 -38.80 22.81
C THR A 118 -33.55 -37.49 23.56
N SER A 119 -32.90 -37.65 24.70
CA SER A 119 -32.33 -36.57 25.50
C SER A 119 -31.71 -35.55 24.55
N PRO A 120 -32.13 -34.28 24.55
CA PRO A 120 -31.35 -33.24 23.90
C PRO A 120 -30.06 -33.17 24.71
N THR A 121 -29.02 -33.85 24.23
CA THR A 121 -27.65 -33.68 24.70
C THR A 121 -27.45 -32.18 24.75
N ALA A 122 -27.32 -31.66 25.97
CA ALA A 122 -26.93 -30.29 26.20
C ALA A 122 -25.75 -30.05 25.26
N ALA A 123 -25.93 -29.18 24.27
CA ALA A 123 -24.84 -28.70 23.46
C ALA A 123 -23.89 -28.04 24.45
N SER A 124 -22.93 -28.83 24.94
CA SER A 124 -21.66 -28.31 25.38
C SER A 124 -21.25 -27.37 24.26
N VAL A 125 -21.16 -26.09 24.61
CA VAL A 125 -20.37 -25.13 23.87
C VAL A 125 -18.95 -25.67 24.01
N ASP A 126 -18.66 -26.70 23.22
CA ASP A 126 -17.33 -27.19 22.99
C ASP A 126 -16.67 -26.03 22.26
N ASP A 127 -15.63 -25.49 22.88
CA ASP A 127 -14.66 -24.60 22.27
C ASP A 127 -14.21 -25.28 20.96
N THR A 128 -14.95 -25.03 19.89
CA THR A 128 -14.42 -25.16 18.54
C THR A 128 -13.47 -24.00 18.40
N ASP A 129 -12.28 -24.22 18.96
CA ASP A 129 -11.02 -23.70 18.44
C ASP A 129 -11.06 -24.01 16.95
N LEU A 130 -11.66 -23.10 16.18
CA LEU A 130 -11.59 -23.11 14.74
C LEU A 130 -10.13 -22.78 14.47
N ASP A 131 -9.33 -23.83 14.36
CA ASP A 131 -7.95 -23.82 13.91
C ASP A 131 -7.89 -23.03 12.59
N LEU A 132 -7.71 -21.72 12.73
CA LEU A 132 -7.55 -20.79 11.63
C LEU A 132 -6.29 -21.13 10.82
N GLU A 133 -5.40 -21.97 11.39
CA GLU A 133 -4.21 -22.51 10.74
C GLU A 133 -4.57 -23.55 9.65
N ASP A 134 -5.63 -24.35 9.82
CA ASP A 134 -6.02 -25.39 8.84
C ASP A 134 -6.61 -24.78 7.56
N VAL A 135 -7.37 -23.68 7.67
CA VAL A 135 -7.91 -22.94 6.51
C VAL A 135 -6.79 -22.21 5.75
N ILE A 136 -5.69 -21.86 6.42
CA ILE A 136 -4.53 -21.22 5.77
C ILE A 136 -3.65 -22.27 5.07
N GLU A 137 -3.50 -23.48 5.62
CA GLU A 137 -2.75 -24.57 4.95
C GLU A 137 -3.43 -25.07 3.67
N GLU A 138 -4.76 -25.20 3.63
CA GLU A 138 -5.48 -25.64 2.43
C GLU A 138 -5.38 -24.63 1.26
N VAL A 139 -5.36 -23.32 1.59
CA VAL A 139 -5.19 -22.25 0.58
C VAL A 139 -3.75 -22.16 0.08
N LEU A 140 -2.75 -22.54 0.89
CA LEU A 140 -1.34 -22.58 0.48
C LEU A 140 -1.00 -23.85 -0.34
N ALA A 141 -1.66 -24.98 -0.08
CA ALA A 141 -1.45 -26.23 -0.83
C ALA A 141 -1.92 -26.14 -2.30
N THR A 142 -2.92 -25.30 -2.60
CA THR A 142 -3.51 -25.18 -3.95
C THR A 142 -2.69 -24.25 -4.88
N GLY A 143 -1.57 -23.68 -4.40
CA GLY A 143 -0.75 -22.71 -5.13
C GLY A 143 0.49 -23.26 -5.86
N GLN A 144 0.84 -24.54 -5.71
CA GLN A 144 2.03 -25.12 -6.33
C GLN A 144 1.79 -25.57 -7.78
N GLY A 145 1.56 -24.61 -8.66
CA GLY A 145 1.73 -24.79 -10.09
C GLY A 145 3.22 -24.77 -10.46
N ASN A 146 3.80 -25.96 -10.66
CA ASN A 146 5.12 -26.18 -11.24
C ASN A 146 5.29 -25.35 -12.54
N VAL A 147 6.11 -24.29 -12.49
CA VAL A 147 6.70 -23.71 -13.70
C VAL A 147 8.17 -24.14 -13.71
N ALA A 148 8.43 -25.24 -14.40
CA ALA A 148 9.79 -25.69 -14.71
C ALA A 148 10.49 -24.60 -15.52
N VAL A 149 11.47 -23.93 -14.91
CA VAL A 149 12.34 -22.99 -15.61
C VAL A 149 13.39 -23.81 -16.35
N GLU A 150 13.16 -23.96 -17.65
CA GLU A 150 14.07 -24.60 -18.60
C GLU A 150 15.39 -23.83 -18.66
N ALA A 151 16.49 -24.51 -18.30
CA ALA A 151 17.82 -23.95 -18.21
C ALA A 151 18.34 -23.49 -19.57
N THR A 152 18.57 -22.18 -19.71
CA THR A 152 19.16 -21.58 -20.91
C THR A 152 20.69 -21.71 -20.87
N PRO A 153 21.37 -22.09 -21.97
CA PRO A 153 22.82 -22.37 -21.99
C PRO A 153 23.70 -21.11 -21.85
N PRO A 154 24.96 -21.25 -21.40
CA PRO A 154 25.86 -20.13 -21.12
C PRO A 154 26.32 -19.43 -22.40
N ARG A 155 26.25 -18.09 -22.41
CA ARG A 155 26.66 -17.23 -23.52
C ARG A 155 28.18 -16.97 -23.47
N PRO A 156 28.89 -16.96 -24.62
CA PRO A 156 30.35 -16.79 -24.66
C PRO A 156 30.80 -15.34 -24.32
N PRO A 157 32.03 -15.16 -23.79
CA PRO A 157 32.57 -13.85 -23.46
C PRO A 157 33.04 -13.12 -24.72
N MET A 158 32.63 -11.86 -24.88
CA MET A 158 33.15 -10.95 -25.90
C MET A 158 34.07 -9.90 -25.27
N PRO A 159 35.13 -9.48 -25.97
CA PRO A 159 36.27 -8.76 -25.41
C PRO A 159 35.98 -7.27 -25.20
N PHE A 160 36.50 -6.76 -24.08
CA PHE A 160 36.60 -5.33 -23.75
C PHE A 160 37.74 -4.67 -24.52
N GLY A 161 37.50 -3.47 -25.04
CA GLY A 161 38.55 -2.58 -25.51
C GLY A 161 38.00 -1.28 -26.12
N GLY A 162 38.02 -0.18 -25.35
CA GLY A 162 37.67 1.14 -25.87
C GLY A 162 37.40 2.17 -24.78
N THR A 163 38.45 2.67 -24.12
CA THR A 163 38.40 3.82 -23.21
C THR A 163 38.21 5.10 -24.04
N VAL A 164 37.14 5.86 -23.78
CA VAL A 164 36.95 7.22 -24.28
C VAL A 164 36.76 8.19 -23.11
N PRO A 165 37.28 9.43 -23.17
CA PRO A 165 37.34 10.32 -22.02
C PRO A 165 35.98 10.91 -21.67
N ARG A 166 35.65 10.88 -20.38
CA ARG A 166 34.45 11.46 -19.77
C ARG A 166 34.63 12.98 -19.65
N VAL A 167 33.93 13.74 -20.49
CA VAL A 167 33.78 15.19 -20.33
C VAL A 167 32.81 15.44 -19.17
N VAL A 168 33.33 16.05 -18.10
CA VAL A 168 32.54 16.51 -16.95
C VAL A 168 31.84 17.81 -17.35
N GLY A 169 30.59 17.71 -17.77
CA GLY A 169 29.72 18.85 -17.97
C GLY A 169 29.07 19.25 -16.65
N THR A 170 29.32 20.47 -16.20
CA THR A 170 28.64 21.13 -15.08
C THR A 170 27.16 21.31 -15.41
N HIS A 171 26.28 20.65 -14.65
CA HIS A 171 24.84 20.72 -14.82
C HIS A 171 24.32 22.08 -14.35
N ASN A 172 23.86 22.91 -15.29
CA ASN A 172 22.96 24.03 -15.00
C ASN A 172 21.59 23.45 -14.60
N SER A 173 21.36 23.30 -13.30
CA SER A 173 20.07 22.84 -12.77
C SER A 173 19.05 23.96 -12.96
N THR A 174 18.12 23.78 -13.90
CA THR A 174 16.95 24.66 -14.01
C THR A 174 16.05 24.51 -12.79
N PRO A 175 15.32 25.55 -12.34
CA PRO A 175 14.47 25.53 -11.14
C PRO A 175 13.28 24.55 -11.16
N GLU A 176 13.19 23.65 -12.14
CA GLU A 176 12.08 22.72 -12.33
C GLU A 176 12.38 21.26 -11.89
N ASP A 177 13.61 20.93 -11.47
CA ASP A 177 13.97 19.54 -11.09
C ASP A 177 13.58 19.17 -9.65
N HIS A 178 12.32 19.39 -9.29
CA HIS A 178 11.72 18.73 -8.12
C HIS A 178 11.22 17.31 -8.44
N ARG A 179 11.33 16.88 -9.71
CA ARG A 179 10.92 15.54 -10.18
C ARG A 179 11.89 14.45 -9.77
N ASP A 180 13.13 14.79 -9.45
CA ASP A 180 14.17 13.82 -9.10
C ASP A 180 14.14 13.40 -7.63
N TYR A 181 13.32 14.06 -6.81
CA TYR A 181 13.17 13.66 -5.42
C TYR A 181 12.43 12.31 -5.32
N ALA A 182 13.05 11.35 -4.65
CA ALA A 182 12.45 10.06 -4.31
C ALA A 182 12.36 9.91 -2.79
N LEU A 183 11.22 9.42 -2.30
CA LEU A 183 11.06 9.07 -0.89
C LEU A 183 11.91 7.84 -0.56
N THR A 184 12.52 7.86 0.62
CA THR A 184 13.21 6.71 1.18
C THR A 184 12.20 5.59 1.42
N LEU A 185 12.38 4.47 0.72
CA LEU A 185 11.45 3.32 0.80
C LEU A 185 11.52 2.58 2.14
N LYS A 186 12.70 2.61 2.79
CA LYS A 186 12.96 1.91 4.05
C LYS A 186 13.79 2.79 4.98
N HIS A 187 13.21 3.15 6.11
CA HIS A 187 13.88 3.88 7.18
C HIS A 187 14.43 2.89 8.20
N SER A 188 15.66 3.11 8.68
CA SER A 188 16.26 2.26 9.70
C SER A 188 15.80 2.61 11.12
N CYS A 189 15.30 3.83 11.32
CA CYS A 189 14.78 4.29 12.59
C CYS A 189 13.68 5.34 12.38
N LEU A 190 12.92 5.66 13.43
CA LEU A 190 11.87 6.66 13.37
C LEU A 190 12.45 8.07 13.23
N GLN A 191 13.64 8.31 13.78
CA GLN A 191 14.38 9.56 13.59
C GLN A 191 14.62 9.86 12.10
N ASP A 192 14.93 8.85 11.29
CA ASP A 192 15.13 9.04 9.84
C ASP A 192 13.87 9.54 9.13
N VAL A 193 12.69 9.06 9.55
CA VAL A 193 11.40 9.49 8.98
C VAL A 193 11.16 10.96 9.31
N HIS A 194 11.45 11.37 10.54
CA HIS A 194 11.34 12.75 10.98
C HIS A 194 12.35 13.66 10.26
N ASP A 195 13.59 13.20 10.14
CA ASP A 195 14.68 13.93 9.50
C ASP A 195 14.45 14.11 8.00
N GLU A 196 13.95 13.10 7.28
CA GLU A 196 13.57 13.22 5.87
C GLU A 196 12.41 14.23 5.70
N TRP A 197 11.47 14.24 6.65
CA TRP A 197 10.31 15.12 6.59
C TRP A 197 10.68 16.60 6.70
N PHE A 198 11.62 16.93 7.59
CA PHE A 198 12.04 18.31 7.86
C PHE A 198 13.37 18.72 7.21
N GLY A 199 14.06 17.79 6.55
CA GLY A 199 15.39 18.04 5.96
C GLY A 199 16.45 18.26 7.03
N SER A 200 16.45 17.45 8.09
CA SER A 200 17.45 17.46 9.15
C SER A 200 18.35 16.22 9.11
N GLY A 201 19.36 16.16 9.99
CA GLY A 201 20.24 15.00 10.12
C GLY A 201 20.95 14.65 8.80
N LYS A 202 20.78 13.41 8.34
CA LYS A 202 21.35 12.93 7.07
C LYS A 202 20.72 13.53 5.81
N PHE A 203 19.62 14.25 5.97
CA PHE A 203 18.91 14.94 4.89
C PHE A 203 19.10 16.46 4.92
N ALA A 204 20.07 16.96 5.71
CA ALA A 204 20.37 18.38 5.83
C ALA A 204 20.84 19.05 4.53
N ASP A 205 21.33 18.26 3.57
CA ASP A 205 21.73 18.75 2.24
C ASP A 205 20.54 19.09 1.33
N ASP A 206 19.30 18.82 1.75
CA ASP A 206 18.12 19.18 0.97
C ASP A 206 17.90 20.70 0.97
N ALA A 207 18.16 21.32 -0.18
CA ALA A 207 18.01 22.77 -0.40
C ALA A 207 16.59 23.31 -0.09
N PHE A 208 15.59 22.42 -0.01
CA PHE A 208 14.20 22.79 0.21
C PHE A 208 13.72 22.60 1.64
N GLY A 209 14.53 22.06 2.56
CA GLY A 209 14.11 21.80 3.95
C GLY A 209 13.16 20.60 4.07
N GLY A 210 13.46 19.52 3.37
CA GLY A 210 12.72 18.26 3.41
C GLY A 210 11.39 18.29 2.68
N ILE A 211 10.60 17.24 2.92
CA ILE A 211 9.26 17.06 2.36
C ILE A 211 8.34 18.22 2.76
N ASP A 212 8.44 18.71 4.00
CA ASP A 212 7.63 19.80 4.52
C ASP A 212 7.92 21.13 3.82
N GLY A 213 9.20 21.47 3.64
CA GLY A 213 9.58 22.68 2.94
C GLY A 213 9.22 22.65 1.45
N ARG A 214 9.36 21.49 0.78
CA ARG A 214 8.86 21.29 -0.60
C ARG A 214 7.34 21.43 -0.70
N ASN A 215 6.59 20.90 0.28
CA ASN A 215 5.14 21.09 0.37
C ASN A 215 4.75 22.56 0.54
N ARG A 216 5.51 23.33 1.34
CA ARG A 216 5.28 24.77 1.52
C ARG A 216 5.58 25.56 0.24
N LEU A 217 6.64 25.23 -0.47
CA LEU A 217 7.09 25.97 -1.66
C LEU A 217 6.30 25.64 -2.93
N HIS A 218 6.03 24.34 -3.17
CA HIS A 218 5.47 23.86 -4.44
C HIS A 218 4.07 23.23 -4.29
N GLY A 219 3.53 23.13 -3.07
CA GLY A 219 2.19 22.61 -2.80
C GLY A 219 2.03 21.12 -3.14
N ALA A 220 0.89 20.73 -3.68
CA ALA A 220 0.63 19.32 -4.03
C ALA A 220 1.17 18.90 -5.41
N LYS A 221 1.63 19.84 -6.23
CA LYS A 221 2.03 19.55 -7.62
C LYS A 221 3.35 18.79 -7.71
N TRP A 222 4.31 19.09 -6.83
CA TRP A 222 5.63 18.48 -6.88
C TRP A 222 5.62 17.00 -6.48
N ARG A 223 4.66 16.55 -5.67
CA ARG A 223 4.58 15.16 -5.20
C ARG A 223 3.78 14.22 -6.11
N LYS A 224 3.44 14.65 -7.34
CA LYS A 224 2.64 13.83 -8.27
C LYS A 224 3.32 12.53 -8.69
N HIS A 225 4.65 12.50 -8.68
CA HIS A 225 5.46 11.33 -9.00
C HIS A 225 5.78 10.46 -7.78
N LEU A 226 5.44 10.91 -6.57
CA LEU A 226 5.70 10.15 -5.34
C LEU A 226 4.60 9.11 -5.10
N ASP A 227 4.97 8.04 -4.42
CA ASP A 227 4.01 7.08 -3.88
C ASP A 227 3.10 7.79 -2.86
N ASN A 228 1.83 7.95 -3.22
CA ASN A 228 0.83 8.60 -2.39
C ASN A 228 0.56 7.86 -1.07
N GLY A 229 0.70 6.54 -1.06
CA GLY A 229 0.54 5.70 0.11
C GLY A 229 1.67 5.97 1.11
N LEU A 230 2.92 5.80 0.66
CA LEU A 230 4.10 6.04 1.50
C LEU A 230 4.14 7.47 2.03
N PHE A 231 3.91 8.47 1.16
CA PHE A 231 3.82 9.87 1.56
C PHE A 231 2.76 10.07 2.66
N SER A 232 1.59 9.46 2.50
CA SER A 232 0.49 9.60 3.47
C SER A 232 0.81 8.95 4.82
N TYR A 233 1.53 7.82 4.83
CA TYR A 233 1.97 7.17 6.05
C TYR A 233 3.03 8.00 6.77
N ASN A 234 4.08 8.46 6.06
CA ASN A 234 5.12 9.33 6.64
C ASN A 234 4.50 10.59 7.24
N LYS A 235 3.60 11.23 6.49
CA LYS A 235 2.89 12.43 6.96
C LYS A 235 2.14 12.18 8.27
N ARG A 236 1.33 11.13 8.34
CA ARG A 236 0.53 10.82 9.54
C ARG A 236 1.40 10.48 10.73
N LEU A 237 2.49 9.76 10.50
CA LEU A 237 3.42 9.38 11.56
C LEU A 237 4.08 10.61 12.18
N VAL A 238 4.61 11.52 11.34
CA VAL A 238 5.23 12.78 11.79
C VAL A 238 4.20 13.70 12.45
N GLU A 239 3.00 13.86 11.87
CA GLU A 239 1.91 14.62 12.51
C GLU A 239 1.51 14.03 13.86
N GLY A 240 1.55 12.70 14.00
CA GLY A 240 1.33 11.97 15.26
C GLY A 240 2.37 12.29 16.33
N VAL A 241 3.64 12.25 15.96
CA VAL A 241 4.76 12.65 16.84
C VAL A 241 4.57 14.08 17.33
N MET A 242 4.30 15.01 16.40
CA MET A 242 4.11 16.42 16.73
C MET A 242 2.86 16.66 17.61
N TYR A 243 1.78 15.91 17.37
CA TYR A 243 0.58 15.97 18.19
C TYR A 243 0.85 15.47 19.62
N GLN A 244 1.53 14.34 19.76
CA GLN A 244 1.83 13.74 21.06
C GLN A 244 2.82 14.59 21.86
N SER A 245 3.81 15.20 21.19
CA SER A 245 4.74 16.17 21.79
C SER A 245 3.98 17.37 22.35
N LYS A 246 3.04 17.95 21.59
CA LYS A 246 2.18 19.04 22.07
C LYS A 246 1.29 18.63 23.24
N LEU A 247 0.72 17.42 23.19
CA LEU A 247 -0.17 16.90 24.24
C LEU A 247 0.57 16.74 25.58
N ARG A 248 1.81 16.24 25.53
CA ARG A 248 2.66 15.99 26.71
C ARG A 248 3.52 17.18 27.11
N LYS A 249 3.57 18.24 26.28
CA LYS A 249 4.45 19.40 26.43
C LYS A 249 5.94 19.03 26.51
N CYS A 250 6.35 18.05 25.71
CA CYS A 250 7.75 17.62 25.59
C CYS A 250 8.29 17.85 24.18
N GLN A 251 9.60 17.70 23.98
CA GLN A 251 10.20 17.83 22.65
C GLN A 251 9.83 16.63 21.75
N PRO A 252 9.71 16.83 20.41
CA PRO A 252 9.46 15.74 19.47
C PRO A 252 10.43 14.56 19.62
N ASP A 253 11.71 14.84 19.86
CA ASP A 253 12.75 13.82 20.05
C ASP A 253 12.49 12.88 21.23
N GLU A 254 11.80 13.34 22.28
CA GLU A 254 11.39 12.47 23.38
C GLU A 254 10.31 11.47 22.95
N VAL A 255 9.34 11.93 22.17
CA VAL A 255 8.30 11.06 21.61
C VAL A 255 8.90 10.08 20.61
N ILE A 256 9.82 10.54 19.75
CA ILE A 256 10.52 9.68 18.79
C ILE A 256 11.26 8.57 19.52
N ARG A 257 12.03 8.87 20.56
CA ARG A 257 12.76 7.86 21.35
C ARG A 257 11.83 6.81 21.98
N GLU A 258 10.68 7.22 22.49
CA GLU A 258 9.69 6.28 23.04
C GLU A 258 9.07 5.40 21.94
N TRP A 259 8.73 6.01 20.81
CA TRP A 259 8.11 5.32 19.68
C TRP A 259 9.10 4.48 18.87
N GLU A 260 10.39 4.71 19.00
CA GLU A 260 11.44 3.90 18.35
C GLU A 260 11.33 2.43 18.73
N VAL A 261 11.13 2.14 20.02
CA VAL A 261 10.94 0.76 20.52
C VAL A 261 9.69 0.11 19.92
N LEU A 262 8.65 0.90 19.66
CA LEU A 262 7.43 0.43 19.00
C LEU A 262 7.68 0.22 17.50
N PHE A 263 8.46 1.09 16.87
CA PHE A 263 8.79 1.04 15.45
C PHE A 263 9.62 -0.20 15.10
N GLU A 264 10.58 -0.55 15.96
CA GLU A 264 11.35 -1.79 15.88
C GLU A 264 10.44 -3.03 15.96
N LYS A 265 9.49 -3.05 16.92
CA LYS A 265 8.48 -4.13 17.01
C LYS A 265 7.60 -4.25 15.77
N GLN A 266 7.40 -3.15 15.04
CA GLN A 266 6.67 -3.13 13.77
C GLN A 266 7.57 -3.36 12.55
N SER A 267 8.78 -3.91 12.74
CA SER A 267 9.74 -4.22 11.68
C SER A 267 10.14 -3.01 10.84
N PHE A 268 10.22 -1.83 11.48
CA PHE A 268 10.56 -0.56 10.82
C PHE A 268 9.63 -0.19 9.65
N SER A 269 8.39 -0.72 9.65
CA SER A 269 7.39 -0.41 8.63
C SER A 269 6.54 0.78 9.05
N VAL A 270 6.64 1.89 8.34
CA VAL A 270 5.83 3.11 8.58
C VAL A 270 4.34 2.80 8.51
N GLY A 271 3.93 1.96 7.54
CA GLY A 271 2.53 1.56 7.38
C GLY A 271 2.01 0.76 8.57
N ASN A 272 2.78 -0.21 9.08
CA ASN A 272 2.40 -1.01 10.25
C ASN A 272 2.38 -0.16 11.52
N MET A 273 3.36 0.74 11.67
CA MET A 273 3.43 1.67 12.80
C MET A 273 2.20 2.58 12.85
N VAL A 274 1.77 3.15 11.72
CA VAL A 274 0.56 3.97 11.67
C VAL A 274 -0.69 3.15 12.05
N LYS A 275 -0.82 1.91 11.59
CA LYS A 275 -1.95 1.03 11.96
C LYS A 275 -1.94 0.73 13.46
N TYR A 276 -0.77 0.43 14.02
CA TYR A 276 -0.59 0.18 15.45
C TYR A 276 -0.95 1.42 16.29
N LEU A 277 -0.45 2.60 15.93
CA LEU A 277 -0.80 3.84 16.64
C LEU A 277 -2.29 4.19 16.55
N GLN A 278 -2.95 3.84 15.44
CA GLN A 278 -4.40 3.97 15.29
C GLN A 278 -5.17 3.01 16.20
N SER A 279 -4.72 1.75 16.35
CA SER A 279 -5.36 0.79 17.25
C SER A 279 -5.21 1.19 18.71
N GLN A 280 -4.10 1.85 19.08
CA GLN A 280 -3.88 2.40 20.41
C GLN A 280 -4.57 3.75 20.66
N SER A 281 -5.39 4.24 19.71
CA SER A 281 -6.06 5.55 19.78
C SER A 281 -5.12 6.76 19.92
N LEU A 282 -3.82 6.58 19.62
CA LEU A 282 -2.82 7.66 19.62
C LEU A 282 -2.90 8.49 18.34
N LEU A 283 -3.38 7.91 17.24
CA LEU A 283 -3.66 8.59 15.99
C LEU A 283 -5.15 8.52 15.64
N LYS A 284 -5.72 9.65 15.22
CA LYS A 284 -7.10 9.70 14.73
C LYS A 284 -7.22 8.90 13.43
N VAL A 285 -8.11 7.92 13.38
CA VAL A 285 -8.47 7.24 12.14
C VAL A 285 -9.19 8.24 11.24
N GLY A 286 -8.63 8.48 10.06
CA GLY A 286 -9.28 9.31 9.06
C GLY A 286 -10.63 8.71 8.67
N LYS A 287 -11.68 9.56 8.59
CA LYS A 287 -12.99 9.10 8.14
C LYS A 287 -12.84 8.42 6.76
N PRO A 288 -13.40 7.21 6.56
CA PRO A 288 -13.32 6.55 5.26
C PRO A 288 -13.93 7.45 4.19
N ARG A 289 -13.15 7.77 3.14
CA ARG A 289 -13.65 8.56 2.01
C ARG A 289 -14.76 7.75 1.33
N GLY A 290 -15.97 8.30 1.28
CA GLY A 290 -17.13 7.66 0.64
C GLY A 290 -18.04 6.87 1.57
N ALA A 291 -17.71 6.70 2.86
CA ALA A 291 -18.72 6.35 3.84
C ALA A 291 -19.58 7.60 4.05
N SER A 292 -20.69 7.69 3.31
CA SER A 292 -21.65 8.76 3.53
C SER A 292 -22.00 8.76 5.02
N LEU A 293 -22.15 9.95 5.59
CA LEU A 293 -22.59 10.14 6.97
C LEU A 293 -23.85 9.30 7.29
N ALA A 294 -24.63 8.92 6.26
CA ALA A 294 -25.76 8.02 6.37
C ALA A 294 -25.38 6.55 6.69
N LYS A 295 -24.28 6.00 6.19
CA LYS A 295 -23.84 4.61 6.54
C LYS A 295 -23.35 4.52 7.98
N LEU A 296 -22.63 5.55 8.46
CA LEU A 296 -22.22 5.63 9.86
C LEU A 296 -23.43 5.81 10.79
N LYS A 297 -24.37 6.70 10.44
CA LYS A 297 -25.64 6.86 11.18
C LYS A 297 -26.53 5.62 11.12
N ALA A 298 -26.53 4.87 10.01
CA ALA A 298 -27.28 3.62 9.89
C ALA A 298 -26.69 2.53 10.81
N LYS A 299 -25.36 2.46 10.93
CA LYS A 299 -24.70 1.53 11.85
C LYS A 299 -24.95 1.88 13.32
N GLU A 300 -24.92 3.18 13.65
CA GLU A 300 -25.22 3.69 14.99
C GLU A 300 -26.69 3.46 15.37
N LYS A 301 -27.62 3.67 14.43
CA LYS A 301 -29.06 3.40 14.64
C LYS A 301 -29.36 1.91 14.77
N ALA A 302 -28.65 1.05 14.02
CA ALA A 302 -28.76 -0.40 14.15
C ALA A 302 -28.25 -0.91 15.52
N GLN A 303 -27.16 -0.34 16.05
CA GLN A 303 -26.66 -0.67 17.39
C GLN A 303 -27.62 -0.21 18.51
N GLN A 304 -28.24 0.97 18.39
CA GLN A 304 -29.25 1.42 19.36
C GLN A 304 -30.53 0.57 19.33
N GLN A 305 -30.93 0.06 18.16
CA GLN A 305 -32.09 -0.84 18.06
C GLN A 305 -31.82 -2.20 18.69
N GLN A 306 -30.61 -2.75 18.55
CA GLN A 306 -30.20 -3.99 19.22
C GLN A 306 -30.12 -3.84 20.75
N ALA A 307 -29.65 -2.70 21.25
CA ALA A 307 -29.61 -2.42 22.69
C ALA A 307 -31.02 -2.32 23.31
N ASN A 308 -31.98 -1.75 22.59
CA ASN A 308 -33.37 -1.59 23.07
C ASN A 308 -34.23 -2.84 22.95
N THR A 309 -33.81 -3.86 22.20
CA THR A 309 -34.54 -5.15 22.09
C THR A 309 -34.07 -6.19 23.12
N SER A 310 -33.05 -5.86 23.91
CA SER A 310 -32.49 -6.72 24.96
C SER A 310 -32.95 -6.32 26.37
N GLN A 311 -33.92 -5.41 26.49
CA GLN A 311 -34.61 -5.02 27.73
C GLN A 311 -36.08 -5.42 27.64
#